data_AF-A0A0D7A8L6-F1
#
_entry.id   AF-A0A0D7A8L6-F1
#
_cell.length_a   1.000
_cell.length_b   1.000
_cell.length_c   1.000
_cell.angle_alpha   90.00
_cell.angle_beta   90.00
_cell.angle_gamma   90.00
#
_symmetry.space_group_name_H-M   'P 1'
#
loop_
_entity.id
_entity.type
_entity.pdbx_description
1 polymer ?
#
loop_
_entity_poly.entity_id
_entity_poly.type
_entity_poly.pdbx_seq_one_letter_code
_entity_poly.pdbx_strand_id
1 'polypeptide(L)'
;MRLGVALYWVTSDPSDPCHSEPHFHWALVTTSADSWAANEHTLYKIVQIDGSQHWKRHFTKLPLETDTMLRGIVEFAAWVGLKEPEARDMIDFVDHGIHGYSPAPDVTFRIAGPQGWTCATWTLKVMLGLEEIGIWSLPPEVGHADNLYKTILEKGHILCDLQGSMDPFPVLKLVSTQTWSYNSYS
;
A
#
# COMPACT_ATOMS: atom_id res chain seq x y z
N MET A 1 -4.78 2.27 14.32
CA MET A 1 -4.54 1.50 13.08
C MET A 1 -4.18 2.44 11.95
N ARG A 2 -3.25 2.04 11.09
CA ARG A 2 -2.89 2.76 9.86
C ARG A 2 -2.78 1.83 8.66
N LEU A 3 -3.04 2.38 7.48
CA LEU A 3 -2.99 1.69 6.20
C LEU A 3 -2.33 2.60 5.15
N GLY A 4 -1.41 2.03 4.38
CA GLY A 4 -0.62 2.75 3.39
C GLY A 4 -0.06 1.87 2.29
N VAL A 5 0.71 2.49 1.40
CA VAL A 5 1.52 1.82 0.38
C VAL A 5 3.00 2.00 0.75
N ALA A 6 3.68 0.91 1.05
CA ALA A 6 5.13 0.88 1.17
C ALA A 6 5.76 0.88 -0.22
N LEU A 7 6.68 1.81 -0.47
CA LEU A 7 7.37 1.97 -1.74
C LEU A 7 8.84 1.61 -1.58
N TYR A 8 9.30 0.75 -2.48
CA TYR A 8 10.68 0.27 -2.56
C TYR A 8 11.29 0.72 -3.87
N TRP A 9 12.50 1.26 -3.86
CA TRP A 9 13.19 1.65 -5.09
C TRP A 9 14.13 0.54 -5.53
N VAL A 10 13.74 -0.17 -6.57
CA VAL A 10 14.50 -1.29 -7.12
C VAL A 10 15.38 -0.75 -8.23
N THR A 11 16.70 -0.72 -8.01
CA THR A 11 17.67 -0.18 -8.98
C THR A 11 18.06 -1.17 -10.05
N SER A 12 17.99 -2.47 -9.74
CA SER A 12 18.25 -3.57 -10.67
C SER A 12 17.69 -4.84 -10.06
N ASP A 13 16.75 -5.48 -10.75
CA ASP A 13 16.25 -6.80 -10.36
C ASP A 13 16.70 -7.86 -11.38
N PRO A 14 17.75 -8.64 -11.09
CA PRO A 14 18.16 -9.73 -11.97
C PRO A 14 17.13 -10.86 -12.04
N SER A 15 16.16 -10.91 -11.12
CA SER A 15 15.07 -11.89 -11.10
C SER A 15 13.79 -11.44 -11.83
N ASP A 16 13.67 -10.16 -12.17
CA ASP A 16 12.61 -9.62 -13.02
C ASP A 16 13.18 -9.02 -14.31
N PRO A 17 13.49 -9.85 -15.33
CA PRO A 17 14.06 -9.39 -16.59
C PRO A 17 13.11 -8.49 -17.41
N CYS A 18 11.84 -8.38 -17.03
CA CYS A 18 10.89 -7.47 -17.68
C CYS A 18 11.11 -6.01 -17.28
N HIS A 19 11.82 -5.74 -16.18
CA HIS A 19 12.11 -4.39 -15.69
C HIS A 19 13.62 -4.13 -15.64
N SER A 20 14.19 -3.77 -16.79
CA SER A 20 15.62 -3.42 -16.92
C SER A 20 15.99 -2.03 -16.36
N GLU A 21 14.98 -1.20 -16.06
CA GLU A 21 15.17 0.15 -15.53
C GLU A 21 14.75 0.24 -14.06
N PRO A 22 15.34 1.16 -13.28
CA PRO A 22 14.92 1.42 -11.92
C PRO A 22 13.43 1.76 -11.82
N HIS A 23 12.73 1.16 -10.86
CA HIS A 23 11.30 1.36 -10.69
C HIS A 23 10.87 1.24 -9.23
N PHE A 24 9.66 1.69 -8.93
CA PHE A 24 9.05 1.45 -7.62
C PHE A 24 8.39 0.07 -7.58
N HIS A 25 8.81 -0.76 -6.64
CA HIS A 25 8.04 -1.91 -6.18
C HIS A 25 7.10 -1.48 -5.04
N TRP A 26 5.87 -1.98 -5.07
CA TRP A 26 4.81 -1.54 -4.17
C TRP A 26 4.42 -2.69 -3.24
N ALA A 27 4.03 -2.38 -2.02
CA ALA A 27 3.31 -3.29 -1.16
C ALA A 27 2.26 -2.52 -0.38
N LEU A 28 1.09 -3.14 -0.15
CA LEU A 28 0.19 -2.61 0.86
C LEU A 28 0.78 -2.89 2.24
N VAL A 29 0.57 -1.96 3.16
CA VAL A 29 1.11 -2.09 4.52
C VAL A 29 0.10 -1.64 5.55
N THR A 30 -0.04 -2.42 6.62
CA THR A 30 -0.90 -2.12 7.77
C THR A 30 -0.13 -2.17 9.08
N THR A 31 -0.62 -1.45 10.07
CA THR A 31 -0.25 -1.64 11.48
C THR A 31 -1.46 -1.41 12.39
N SER A 32 -1.55 -2.19 13.48
CA SER A 32 -2.59 -2.03 14.50
C SER A 32 -2.46 -0.73 15.27
N ALA A 33 -1.23 -0.27 15.44
CA ALA A 33 -0.90 0.93 16.16
C ALA A 33 -1.54 2.18 15.53
N ASP A 34 -1.68 3.21 16.35
CA ASP A 34 -2.04 4.56 15.92
C ASP A 34 -0.84 5.34 15.34
N SER A 35 0.32 4.69 15.15
CA SER A 35 1.57 5.26 14.65
C SER A 35 2.31 4.28 13.75
N TRP A 36 3.04 4.79 12.75
CA TRP A 36 3.95 3.97 11.93
C TRP A 36 5.22 3.56 12.65
N ALA A 37 5.54 4.18 13.78
CA ALA A 37 6.66 3.80 14.66
C ALA A 37 6.40 2.51 15.47
N ALA A 38 5.43 1.70 15.05
CA ALA A 38 5.13 0.42 15.65
C ALA A 38 6.22 -0.62 15.33
N ASN A 39 6.34 -1.64 16.19
CA ASN A 39 7.34 -2.70 16.02
C ASN A 39 6.88 -3.81 15.05
N GLU A 40 5.61 -3.83 14.68
CA GLU A 40 5.04 -4.83 13.76
C GLU A 40 4.19 -4.15 12.68
N HIS A 41 4.48 -4.51 11.43
CA HIS A 41 3.72 -4.14 10.25
C HIS A 41 3.41 -5.39 9.44
N THR A 42 2.24 -5.43 8.81
CA THR A 42 1.90 -6.50 7.86
C THR A 42 2.03 -5.95 6.45
N LEU A 43 2.94 -6.53 5.67
CA LEU A 43 3.12 -6.24 4.25
C LEU A 43 2.34 -7.23 3.40
N TYR A 44 1.65 -6.71 2.39
CA TYR A 44 0.90 -7.48 1.41
C TYR A 44 1.41 -7.17 0.01
N LYS A 45 1.85 -8.20 -0.70
CA LYS A 45 2.34 -8.10 -2.07
C LYS A 45 1.82 -9.24 -2.91
N ILE A 46 1.94 -9.09 -4.23
CA ILE A 46 1.89 -10.23 -5.15
C ILE A 46 3.29 -10.54 -5.63
N VAL A 47 3.60 -11.83 -5.74
CA VAL A 47 4.89 -12.31 -6.24
C VAL A 47 4.65 -13.26 -7.40
N GLN A 48 5.52 -13.19 -8.40
CA GLN A 48 5.47 -14.12 -9.51
C GLN A 48 5.86 -15.52 -9.01
N ILE A 49 5.18 -16.54 -9.53
CA ILE A 49 5.54 -17.94 -9.27
C ILE A 49 6.65 -18.29 -10.27
N ASP A 50 7.85 -18.58 -9.76
CA ASP A 50 9.09 -18.91 -10.48
C ASP A 50 8.95 -19.17 -11.98
N GLY A 51 9.36 -18.18 -12.80
CA GLY A 51 9.42 -18.28 -14.26
C GLY A 51 8.08 -18.39 -15.00
N SER A 52 6.94 -18.34 -14.30
CA SER A 52 5.61 -18.42 -14.90
C SER A 52 4.96 -17.04 -15.05
N GLN A 53 3.94 -16.92 -15.89
CA GLN A 53 3.09 -15.71 -15.98
C GLN A 53 2.05 -15.64 -14.83
N HIS A 54 2.17 -16.50 -13.82
CA HIS A 54 1.23 -16.58 -12.70
C HIS A 54 1.75 -15.82 -11.49
N TRP A 55 0.84 -15.11 -10.84
CA TRP A 55 1.10 -14.33 -9.64
C TRP A 55 0.38 -14.97 -8.45
N LYS A 56 0.98 -14.92 -7.27
CA LYS A 56 0.34 -15.33 -6.01
C LYS A 56 0.47 -14.23 -4.97
N ARG A 57 -0.46 -14.22 -4.02
CA ARG A 57 -0.37 -13.35 -2.84
C ARG A 57 0.74 -13.83 -1.91
N HIS A 58 1.42 -12.89 -1.28
CA HIS A 58 2.44 -13.14 -0.29
C HIS A 58 2.36 -12.09 0.81
N PHE A 59 2.39 -12.53 2.05
CA PHE A 59 2.24 -11.70 3.23
C PHE A 59 3.41 -11.91 4.17
N THR A 60 3.89 -10.83 4.77
CA THR A 60 5.00 -10.90 5.71
C THR A 60 4.74 -9.94 6.87
N LYS A 61 5.01 -10.39 8.08
CA LYS A 61 5.04 -9.54 9.27
C LYS A 61 6.49 -9.24 9.62
N LEU A 62 6.87 -7.97 9.64
CA LEU A 62 8.22 -7.54 9.97
C LEU A 62 8.24 -6.09 10.47
N PRO A 63 9.28 -5.71 11.23
CA PRO A 63 9.60 -4.30 11.47
C PRO A 63 10.16 -3.66 10.18
N LEU A 64 9.45 -2.66 9.64
CA LEU A 64 9.82 -2.00 8.37
C LEU A 64 11.17 -1.28 8.41
N GLU A 65 11.59 -0.80 9.58
CA GLU A 65 12.87 -0.11 9.79
C GLU A 65 14.09 -0.95 9.41
N THR A 66 13.94 -2.27 9.30
CA THR A 66 15.01 -3.19 8.94
C THR A 66 15.19 -3.35 7.43
N ASP A 67 14.26 -2.86 6.61
CA ASP A 67 14.28 -3.04 5.17
C ASP A 67 15.00 -1.87 4.45
N THR A 68 16.25 -2.12 4.05
CA THR A 68 17.10 -1.12 3.38
C THR A 68 16.61 -0.69 1.98
N MET A 69 15.72 -1.47 1.36
CA MET A 69 15.15 -1.14 0.04
C MET A 69 13.93 -0.24 0.16
N LEU A 70 13.34 -0.15 1.36
CA LEU A 70 12.23 0.74 1.63
C LEU A 70 12.65 2.19 1.39
N ARG A 71 11.77 2.96 0.74
CA ARG A 71 11.91 4.42 0.61
C ARG A 71 10.94 5.16 1.49
N GLY A 72 9.82 4.55 1.82
CA GLY A 72 8.88 5.06 2.80
C GLY A 72 7.46 4.62 2.52
N ILE A 73 6.52 5.29 3.16
CA ILE A 73 5.09 4.96 3.08
C ILE A 73 4.30 6.14 2.53
N VAL A 74 3.38 5.85 1.61
CA VAL A 74 2.27 6.72 1.28
C VAL A 74 1.04 6.28 2.09
N GLU A 75 0.73 7.00 3.17
CA GLU A 75 -0.41 6.72 4.05
C GLU A 75 -1.70 7.22 3.40
N PHE A 76 -2.70 6.35 3.25
CA PHE A 76 -4.00 6.74 2.68
C PHE A 76 -5.18 6.56 3.63
N ALA A 77 -5.02 5.81 4.73
CA ALA A 77 -6.03 5.75 5.78
C ALA A 77 -5.39 5.64 7.18
N ALA A 78 -5.96 6.37 8.13
CA ALA A 78 -5.53 6.39 9.52
C ALA A 78 -6.73 6.47 10.45
N TRP A 79 -6.78 5.54 11.41
CA TRP A 79 -7.76 5.51 12.48
C TRP A 79 -7.04 5.71 13.81
N VAL A 80 -7.23 6.89 14.37
CA VAL A 80 -6.58 7.33 15.61
C VAL A 80 -7.54 7.13 16.77
N GLY A 81 -7.02 6.68 17.91
CA GLY A 81 -7.82 6.51 19.13
C GLY A 81 -8.71 5.27 19.18
N LEU A 82 -8.59 4.35 18.21
CA LEU A 82 -9.17 3.01 18.35
C LEU A 82 -8.51 2.30 19.54
N LYS A 83 -9.33 1.75 20.42
CA LYS A 83 -8.89 0.92 21.55
C LYS A 83 -9.06 -0.56 21.20
N GLU A 84 -8.59 -1.43 22.07
CA GLU A 84 -8.96 -2.84 22.00
C GLU A 84 -10.38 -3.02 22.56
N PRO A 85 -11.25 -3.84 21.92
CA PRO A 85 -10.97 -4.72 20.78
C PRO A 85 -11.18 -4.08 19.39
N GLU A 86 -11.63 -2.83 19.31
CA GLU A 86 -12.04 -2.21 18.03
C GLU A 86 -10.88 -2.10 17.02
N ALA A 87 -9.67 -1.86 17.49
CA ALA A 87 -8.46 -1.80 16.66
C ALA A 87 -8.18 -3.15 15.99
N ARG A 88 -8.44 -4.26 16.69
CA ARG A 88 -8.28 -5.62 16.17
C ARG A 88 -9.36 -5.96 15.17
N ASP A 89 -10.62 -5.65 15.48
CA ASP A 89 -11.75 -5.90 14.57
C ASP A 89 -11.57 -5.14 13.25
N MET A 90 -11.09 -3.89 13.31
CA MET A 90 -10.79 -3.10 12.11
C MET A 90 -9.65 -3.71 11.28
N ILE A 91 -8.60 -4.24 11.91
CA ILE A 91 -7.55 -4.97 11.19
C ILE A 91 -8.12 -6.20 10.51
N ASP A 92 -8.88 -7.01 11.23
CA ASP A 92 -9.40 -8.27 10.69
C ASP A 92 -10.34 -7.96 9.51
N PHE A 93 -11.11 -6.88 9.57
CA PHE A 93 -11.95 -6.41 8.48
C PHE A 93 -11.15 -5.96 7.25
N VAL A 94 -10.10 -5.14 7.44
CA VAL A 94 -9.20 -4.71 6.36
C VAL A 94 -8.44 -5.89 5.77
N ASP A 95 -7.93 -6.79 6.62
CA ASP A 95 -7.22 -7.99 6.21
C ASP A 95 -8.12 -8.89 5.35
N HIS A 96 -9.37 -9.11 5.78
CA HIS A 96 -10.37 -9.84 5.01
C HIS A 96 -10.63 -9.16 3.65
N GLY A 97 -10.78 -7.85 3.63
CA GLY A 97 -10.94 -7.06 2.40
C GLY A 97 -9.77 -7.26 1.43
N ILE A 98 -8.53 -7.11 1.91
CA ILE A 98 -7.31 -7.31 1.09
C ILE A 98 -7.24 -8.75 0.56
N HIS A 99 -7.58 -9.74 1.39
CA HIS A 99 -7.58 -11.15 1.00
C HIS A 99 -8.65 -11.50 -0.05
N GLY A 100 -9.67 -10.67 -0.24
CA GLY A 100 -10.65 -10.83 -1.32
C GLY A 100 -10.03 -10.67 -2.73
N TYR A 101 -8.92 -9.94 -2.86
CA TYR A 101 -8.33 -9.61 -4.15
C TYR A 101 -7.23 -10.59 -4.54
N SER A 102 -7.59 -11.66 -5.22
CA SER A 102 -6.60 -12.55 -5.83
C SER A 102 -6.11 -12.01 -7.18
N PRO A 103 -4.80 -12.09 -7.48
CA PRO A 103 -4.30 -11.80 -8.81
C PRO A 103 -4.84 -12.86 -9.79
N ALA A 104 -5.82 -12.48 -10.59
CA ALA A 104 -6.41 -13.30 -11.65
C ALA A 104 -6.49 -12.43 -12.90
N PRO A 105 -6.25 -12.94 -14.12
CA PRO A 105 -6.25 -12.12 -15.34
C PRO A 105 -7.58 -11.38 -15.48
N ASP A 106 -7.57 -10.12 -15.04
CA ASP A 106 -8.69 -9.22 -15.09
C ASP A 106 -8.30 -8.15 -16.09
N VAL A 107 -8.66 -8.44 -17.34
CA VAL A 107 -8.40 -7.58 -18.48
C VAL A 107 -9.25 -6.29 -18.47
N THR A 108 -10.19 -6.18 -17.52
CA THR A 108 -11.12 -5.04 -17.43
C THR A 108 -10.59 -3.93 -16.51
N PHE A 109 -9.78 -4.28 -15.52
CA PHE A 109 -9.16 -3.28 -14.65
C PHE A 109 -8.01 -2.58 -15.38
N ARG A 110 -8.27 -1.34 -15.82
CA ARG A 110 -7.27 -0.48 -16.47
C ARG A 110 -7.25 0.86 -15.78
N ILE A 111 -6.10 1.18 -15.22
CA ILE A 111 -5.75 2.51 -14.75
C ILE A 111 -4.60 3.03 -15.60
N ALA A 112 -4.35 4.34 -15.61
CA ALA A 112 -3.25 4.99 -16.33
C ALA A 112 -1.81 4.63 -15.84
N GLY A 113 -1.60 3.42 -15.32
CA GLY A 113 -0.34 2.90 -14.79
C GLY A 113 0.14 1.62 -15.50
N PRO A 114 0.85 0.72 -14.77
CA PRO A 114 1.47 -0.45 -15.38
C PRO A 114 0.44 -1.40 -15.99
N GLN A 115 0.78 -1.97 -17.14
CA GLN A 115 -0.08 -2.92 -17.84
C GLN A 115 0.05 -4.31 -17.21
N GLY A 116 -1.07 -5.03 -17.13
CA GLY A 116 -1.11 -6.36 -16.53
C GLY A 116 -0.95 -6.36 -15.02
N TRP A 117 -0.70 -7.54 -14.45
CA TRP A 117 -0.53 -7.71 -13.01
C TRP A 117 0.89 -7.35 -12.60
N THR A 118 0.99 -6.32 -11.79
CA THR A 118 2.17 -5.93 -11.03
C THR A 118 1.74 -5.66 -9.60
N CYS A 119 2.68 -5.58 -8.65
CA CYS A 119 2.36 -5.14 -7.29
C CYS A 119 1.61 -3.81 -7.28
N ALA A 120 2.00 -2.84 -8.12
CA ALA A 120 1.32 -1.56 -8.20
C ALA A 120 -0.13 -1.73 -8.67
N THR A 121 -0.37 -2.46 -9.77
CA THR A 121 -1.73 -2.73 -10.27
C THR A 121 -2.60 -3.40 -9.20
N TRP A 122 -2.04 -4.37 -8.47
CA TRP A 122 -2.76 -5.09 -7.43
C TRP A 122 -3.06 -4.22 -6.22
N THR A 123 -2.08 -3.47 -5.73
CA THR A 123 -2.28 -2.50 -4.64
C THR A 123 -3.37 -1.49 -5.01
N LEU A 124 -3.36 -0.96 -6.23
CA LEU A 124 -4.36 0.02 -6.68
C LEU A 124 -5.76 -0.58 -6.76
N LYS A 125 -5.88 -1.82 -7.28
CA LYS A 125 -7.15 -2.52 -7.31
C LYS A 125 -7.71 -2.77 -5.91
N VAL A 126 -6.86 -3.19 -4.97
CA VAL A 126 -7.27 -3.38 -3.57
C VAL A 126 -7.69 -2.04 -2.97
N MET A 127 -6.91 -0.97 -3.15
CA MET A 127 -7.27 0.36 -2.64
C MET A 127 -8.66 0.79 -3.11
N LEU A 128 -8.94 0.72 -4.41
CA LEU A 128 -10.27 1.06 -4.95
C LEU A 128 -11.36 0.12 -4.41
N GLY A 129 -11.06 -1.16 -4.29
CA GLY A 129 -11.96 -2.13 -3.69
C GLY A 129 -12.32 -1.83 -2.22
N LEU A 130 -11.34 -1.43 -1.42
CA LEU A 130 -11.55 -0.99 -0.03
C LEU A 130 -12.37 0.31 0.02
N GLU A 131 -12.25 1.17 -1.00
CA GLU A 131 -13.04 2.39 -1.13
C GLU A 131 -14.51 2.07 -1.44
N GLU A 132 -14.76 1.15 -2.38
CA GLU A 132 -16.10 0.70 -2.76
C GLU A 132 -16.89 0.10 -1.59
N ILE A 133 -16.20 -0.59 -0.66
CA ILE A 133 -16.82 -1.14 0.56
C ILE A 133 -16.79 -0.18 1.76
N GLY A 134 -16.37 1.06 1.55
CA GLY A 134 -16.44 2.14 2.54
C GLY A 134 -15.40 2.07 3.67
N ILE A 135 -14.32 1.30 3.51
CA ILE A 135 -13.23 1.25 4.50
C ILE A 135 -12.48 2.58 4.52
N TRP A 136 -12.24 3.17 3.35
CA TRP A 136 -11.66 4.50 3.23
C TRP A 136 -12.35 5.25 2.10
N SER A 137 -11.99 6.50 1.89
CA SER A 137 -12.57 7.32 0.84
C SER A 137 -11.47 7.93 -0.02
N LEU A 138 -11.57 7.77 -1.34
CA LEU A 138 -10.66 8.40 -2.26
C LEU A 138 -10.77 9.93 -2.09
N PRO A 139 -9.66 10.65 -1.81
CA PRO A 139 -9.74 12.07 -1.63
C PRO A 139 -10.21 12.80 -2.89
N PRO A 140 -11.08 13.83 -2.77
CA PRO A 140 -11.54 14.60 -3.92
C PRO A 140 -10.41 15.22 -4.74
N GLU A 141 -9.26 15.52 -4.13
CA GLU A 141 -8.08 16.08 -4.80
C GLU A 141 -7.40 15.08 -5.74
N VAL A 142 -7.49 13.78 -5.43
CA VAL A 142 -7.06 12.73 -6.36
C VAL A 142 -8.08 12.64 -7.51
N GLY A 143 -9.37 12.80 -7.19
CA GLY A 143 -10.46 13.00 -8.15
C GLY A 143 -10.90 11.75 -8.90
N HIS A 144 -9.95 10.97 -9.45
CA HIS A 144 -10.22 9.73 -10.19
C HIS A 144 -9.18 8.65 -9.89
N ALA A 145 -9.57 7.38 -10.03
CA ALA A 145 -8.69 6.22 -9.87
C ALA A 145 -7.39 6.32 -10.70
N ASP A 146 -7.47 6.90 -11.90
CA ASP A 146 -6.31 7.08 -12.79
C ASP A 146 -5.24 8.02 -12.24
N ASN A 147 -5.63 8.98 -11.41
CA ASN A 147 -4.71 9.92 -10.77
C ASN A 147 -4.07 9.32 -9.52
N LEU A 148 -4.64 8.25 -8.95
CA LEU A 148 -4.10 7.59 -7.77
C LEU A 148 -2.70 7.04 -8.03
N TYR A 149 -2.49 6.40 -9.19
CA TYR A 149 -1.18 5.89 -9.58
C TYR A 149 -0.13 7.00 -9.63
N LYS A 150 -0.43 8.09 -10.35
CA LYS A 150 0.47 9.24 -10.51
C LYS A 150 0.78 9.89 -9.16
N THR A 151 -0.23 10.08 -8.33
CA THR A 151 -0.09 10.68 -7.00
C THR A 151 0.86 9.87 -6.10
N ILE A 152 0.76 8.54 -6.14
CA ILE A 152 1.65 7.66 -5.37
C ILE A 152 3.07 7.69 -5.93
N LEU A 153 3.24 7.71 -7.26
CA LEU A 153 4.57 7.85 -7.89
C LEU A 153 5.25 9.18 -7.53
N GLU A 154 4.54 10.29 -7.64
CA GLU A 154 5.05 11.62 -7.27
C GLU A 154 5.54 11.64 -5.82
N LYS A 155 4.77 11.04 -4.90
CA LYS A 155 5.20 10.85 -3.51
C LYS A 155 6.37 9.90 -3.36
N GLY A 156 6.41 8.82 -4.15
CA GLY A 156 7.56 7.92 -4.21
C GLY A 156 8.86 8.65 -4.52
N HIS A 157 8.84 9.54 -5.51
CA HIS A 157 10.01 10.37 -5.84
C HIS A 157 10.40 11.30 -4.68
N ILE A 158 9.44 11.94 -4.03
CA ILE A 158 9.72 12.74 -2.82
C ILE A 158 10.33 11.87 -1.71
N LEU A 159 9.82 10.65 -1.49
CA LEU A 159 10.35 9.72 -0.50
C LEU A 159 11.80 9.30 -0.80
N CYS A 160 12.16 9.12 -2.08
CA CYS A 160 13.55 8.90 -2.48
C CYS A 160 14.45 10.09 -2.11
N ASP A 161 13.98 11.32 -2.31
CA ASP A 161 14.75 12.54 -1.99
C ASP A 161 14.91 12.75 -0.47
N LEU A 162 13.97 12.23 0.33
CA LEU A 162 14.01 12.28 1.78
C LEU A 162 14.91 11.21 2.42
N GLN A 163 15.50 10.31 1.63
CA GLN A 163 16.35 9.25 2.14
C GLN A 163 17.58 9.85 2.86
N GLY A 164 17.74 9.52 4.15
CA GLY A 164 18.79 10.08 5.03
C GLY A 164 18.26 11.05 6.10
N SER A 165 16.94 11.29 6.16
CA SER A 165 16.30 11.96 7.30
C SER A 165 16.46 11.17 8.61
N MET A 166 16.33 11.83 9.77
CA MET A 166 16.50 11.21 11.11
C MET A 166 15.43 10.15 11.47
N ASP A 167 14.35 10.03 10.70
CA ASP A 167 13.33 8.99 10.88
C ASP A 167 13.76 7.64 10.25
N PRO A 168 13.33 6.50 10.81
CA PRO A 168 13.69 5.17 10.27
C PRO A 168 13.21 4.98 8.83
N PHE A 169 12.11 5.64 8.46
CA PHE A 169 11.66 5.83 7.08
C PHE A 169 10.66 6.99 7.02
N PRO A 170 10.63 7.79 5.94
CA PRO A 170 9.67 8.87 5.80
C PRO A 170 8.26 8.36 5.49
N VAL A 171 7.26 9.11 5.96
CA VAL A 171 5.83 8.85 5.69
C VAL A 171 5.20 10.10 5.10
N LEU A 172 4.59 9.98 3.92
CA LEU A 172 3.79 11.02 3.30
C LEU A 172 2.32 10.62 3.31
N LYS A 173 1.42 11.55 3.65
CA LYS A 173 -0.01 11.32 3.45
C LYS A 173 -0.36 11.40 1.97
N LEU A 174 -1.29 10.57 1.52
CA LEU A 174 -1.80 10.57 0.14
C LEU A 174 -2.38 11.94 -0.21
N VAL A 175 -3.11 12.55 0.71
CA VAL A 175 -3.43 13.99 0.70
C VAL A 175 -3.29 14.56 2.11
N SER A 176 -3.05 15.86 2.19
CA SER A 176 -3.14 16.58 3.46
C SER A 176 -4.60 16.62 3.90
N THR A 177 -4.94 15.81 4.91
CA THR A 177 -6.21 15.72 5.67
C THR A 177 -7.25 14.70 5.22
N GLN A 178 -7.34 13.59 5.96
CA GLN A 178 -8.59 12.98 6.38
C GLN A 178 -8.37 12.37 7.78
N THR A 179 -9.09 12.88 8.77
CA THR A 179 -9.28 12.20 10.07
C THR A 179 -10.60 11.47 9.98
N TRP A 180 -10.55 10.14 9.97
CA TRP A 180 -11.75 9.30 9.99
C TRP A 180 -12.26 9.21 11.43
N SER A 181 -13.46 9.74 11.70
CA SER A 181 -14.15 9.55 12.98
C SER A 181 -15.08 8.34 12.85
N TYR A 182 -14.76 7.24 13.54
CA TYR A 182 -15.60 6.06 13.60
C TYR A 182 -16.92 6.42 14.30
N ASN A 183 -18.02 6.51 13.55
CA ASN A 183 -19.35 6.55 14.12
C ASN A 183 -19.77 5.10 14.38
N SER A 184 -19.77 4.70 15.65
CA SER A 184 -20.36 3.44 16.09
C SER A 184 -21.82 3.40 15.67
N TYR A 185 -22.17 2.52 14.73
CA TYR A 185 -23.56 2.18 14.46
C TYR A 185 -24.09 1.41 15.68
N SER A 186 -24.96 2.08 16.43
CA SER A 186 -25.81 1.53 17.50
C SER A 186 -27.01 0.79 16.95
#